data_AF-A0AA40PRJ9-F1
#
_entry.id   AF-A0AA40PRJ9-F1
#
_cell.length_a   1.000
_cell.length_b   1.000
_cell.length_c   1.000
_cell.angle_alpha   90.00
_cell.angle_beta   90.00
_cell.angle_gamma   90.00
#
_symmetry.space_group_name_H-M   'P 1'
#
loop_
_entity.id
_entity.type
_entity.pdbx_description
1 polymer ?
#
loop_
_entity_poly.entity_id
_entity_poly.type
_entity_poly.pdbx_seq_one_letter_code
_entity_poly.pdbx_strand_id
1 'polypeptide(L)'
;MTTSPSSVYSSSYEGNSLSHPHSVEEVSSRKHVTPGIPTVPESEYEGLPLEEIPSDFPPPPSSTYIPPCTTDTTPCYTRFATSKITFLALGILGLLLVAVAFLGVLLFCLPSSIVIPIFATGAVLIVLSLCFSLYAVTKGIDSRVSRETVVLKLENAFLDGQNNELLAKYNELIDEYNELVEDQENLKKEYDTLHENYSAFYQCYVELQNQLEQQEWDKSETEAQLADNQQNLEAKEAELQQKLNELENIRGALEKEQQTKGQLQNEVSRLESTTQTLGQQILQLEQSLQSQQGPSDIQNQLKQLRSSLEKEQNEKQNIQQKLSDLEKIKKNLEKQIKALENESTVLQSHKEQLNTEKLMLQSSLSSSQLSLASSSSNATEKIRKILSKTEGSGDPSKSKKKSLLAKLSGTLGKKKPKLSKSSQGPSQEFEEDDEEW
;
A
#
# COMPACT_ATOMS: atom_id res chain seq x y z
N MET A 1 64.80 -53.68 5.15
CA MET A 1 64.71 -52.22 4.95
C MET A 1 63.30 -51.96 4.44
N THR A 2 62.31 -51.40 5.12
CA THR A 2 62.15 -50.60 6.37
C THR A 2 60.66 -50.78 6.77
N THR A 3 60.31 -51.50 7.83
CA THR A 3 59.86 -51.03 9.17
C THR A 3 58.67 -50.03 9.22
N SER A 4 57.55 -50.52 9.78
CA SER A 4 56.37 -50.00 10.55
C SER A 4 56.47 -48.60 11.23
N PRO A 5 55.42 -47.98 11.87
CA PRO A 5 54.25 -48.58 12.59
C PRO A 5 52.88 -47.83 12.53
N SER A 6 51.73 -48.51 12.74
CA SER A 6 50.91 -48.67 13.97
C SER A 6 50.44 -47.38 14.68
N SER A 7 49.12 -47.16 14.76
CA SER A 7 48.49 -46.64 15.98
C SER A 7 47.10 -47.24 16.16
N VAL A 8 46.89 -47.73 17.38
CA VAL A 8 45.69 -48.34 17.93
C VAL A 8 45.13 -47.32 18.92
N TYR A 9 43.85 -46.98 18.80
CA TYR A 9 43.14 -46.25 19.85
C TYR A 9 41.92 -47.07 20.25
N SER A 10 42.01 -47.67 21.44
CA SER A 10 40.88 -48.23 22.17
C SER A 10 40.32 -47.13 23.07
N SER A 11 39.02 -46.92 23.05
CA SER A 11 38.31 -46.17 24.08
C SER A 11 37.02 -46.91 24.42
N SER A 12 36.99 -47.44 25.63
CA SER A 12 35.85 -48.02 26.30
C SER A 12 34.93 -46.91 26.81
N TYR A 13 33.63 -47.01 26.58
CA TYR A 13 32.66 -46.39 27.51
C TYR A 13 31.41 -47.26 27.66
N GLU A 14 31.08 -47.47 28.93
CA GLU A 14 29.90 -48.10 29.52
C GLU A 14 28.64 -47.34 29.03
N GLY A 15 27.51 -47.96 28.69
CA GLY A 15 26.77 -48.89 29.53
C GLY A 15 25.84 -48.13 30.49
N ASN A 16 24.71 -47.59 30.02
CA ASN A 16 23.54 -47.43 30.90
C ASN A 16 22.18 -47.24 30.18
N SER A 17 21.25 -48.10 30.58
CA SER A 17 19.82 -47.87 30.84
C SER A 17 18.83 -47.59 29.70
N LEU A 18 18.23 -48.69 29.26
CA LEU A 18 16.78 -48.93 29.13
C LEU A 18 15.88 -47.76 29.60
N SER A 19 15.09 -47.23 28.67
CA SER A 19 13.74 -46.74 28.96
C SER A 19 12.81 -47.05 27.77
N HIS A 20 11.60 -47.51 28.11
CA HIS A 20 10.55 -48.01 27.23
C HIS A 20 10.07 -47.00 26.17
N PRO A 21 9.68 -47.44 24.96
CA PRO A 21 8.75 -46.68 24.15
C PRO A 21 7.31 -46.99 24.58
N HIS A 22 6.62 -45.98 25.11
CA HIS A 22 5.17 -46.01 25.21
C HIS A 22 4.57 -45.92 23.80
N SER A 23 3.79 -46.93 23.44
CA SER A 23 2.79 -46.87 22.37
C SER A 23 1.84 -45.70 22.63
N VAL A 24 1.64 -44.85 21.63
CA VAL A 24 0.48 -43.95 21.57
C VAL A 24 -0.21 -44.18 20.25
N GLU A 25 -1.46 -44.58 20.37
CA GLU A 25 -2.42 -44.89 19.34
C GLU A 25 -2.64 -43.72 18.37
N GLU A 26 -2.80 -44.09 17.11
CA GLU A 26 -3.51 -43.30 16.11
C GLU A 26 -4.91 -42.94 16.62
N VAL A 27 -5.20 -41.64 16.74
CA VAL A 27 -6.58 -41.14 16.69
C VAL A 27 -6.66 -40.06 15.63
N SER A 28 -6.99 -40.51 14.42
CA SER A 28 -7.58 -39.72 13.37
C SER A 28 -8.87 -39.08 13.89
N SER A 29 -8.89 -37.75 14.00
CA SER A 29 -10.12 -36.96 14.19
C SER A 29 -9.97 -35.64 13.46
N ARG A 30 -10.22 -35.72 12.16
CA ARG A 30 -10.39 -34.61 11.22
C ARG A 30 -11.62 -33.79 11.64
N LYS A 31 -11.43 -32.76 12.46
CA LYS A 31 -12.42 -31.67 12.63
C LYS A 31 -12.12 -30.59 11.60
N HIS A 32 -13.04 -30.43 10.66
CA HIS A 32 -13.17 -29.22 9.84
C HIS A 32 -13.29 -28.02 10.78
N VAL A 33 -12.23 -27.20 10.86
CA VAL A 33 -12.30 -25.85 11.40
C VAL A 33 -12.44 -24.93 10.21
N THR A 34 -13.65 -24.41 10.03
CA THR A 34 -13.92 -23.27 9.16
C THR A 34 -13.15 -22.08 9.72
N PRO A 35 -12.27 -21.39 8.96
CA PRO A 35 -11.62 -20.19 9.45
C PRO A 35 -12.68 -19.12 9.68
N GLY A 36 -12.82 -18.70 10.94
CA GLY A 36 -13.63 -17.56 11.32
C GLY A 36 -13.12 -16.32 10.61
N ILE A 37 -14.05 -15.61 9.97
CA ILE A 37 -13.86 -14.25 9.48
C ILE A 37 -13.32 -13.40 10.65
N PRO A 38 -12.23 -12.63 10.49
CA PRO A 38 -11.82 -11.68 11.50
C PRO A 38 -12.93 -10.64 11.66
N THR A 39 -13.66 -10.70 12.78
CA THR A 39 -14.47 -9.57 13.24
C THR A 39 -13.52 -8.42 13.49
N VAL A 40 -13.59 -7.43 12.60
CA VAL A 40 -13.02 -6.09 12.78
C VAL A 40 -13.52 -5.55 14.12
N PRO A 41 -12.66 -5.01 14.99
CA PRO A 41 -13.14 -4.35 16.20
C PRO A 41 -13.89 -3.08 15.79
N GLU A 42 -15.22 -3.12 15.88
CA GLU A 42 -16.06 -1.94 16.03
C GLU A 42 -15.76 -1.32 17.40
N SER A 43 -14.88 -0.32 17.43
CA SER A 43 -14.82 0.61 18.56
C SER A 43 -14.34 1.98 18.10
N GLU A 44 -15.27 2.94 18.20
CA GLU A 44 -15.03 4.36 18.42
C GLU A 44 -14.56 5.18 17.19
N TYR A 45 -15.45 5.31 16.21
CA TYR A 45 -15.59 6.59 15.52
C TYR A 45 -16.79 7.32 16.13
N GLU A 46 -16.51 8.15 17.13
CA GLU A 46 -17.44 9.20 17.55
C GLU A 46 -17.80 10.04 16.32
N GLY A 47 -19.10 10.18 16.08
CA GLY A 47 -19.64 10.96 15.00
C GLY A 47 -19.20 12.41 15.11
N LEU A 48 -18.35 12.84 14.17
CA LEU A 48 -18.31 14.24 13.79
C LEU A 48 -19.62 14.55 13.06
N PRO A 49 -20.39 15.57 13.48
CA PRO A 49 -21.59 15.94 12.75
C PRO A 49 -21.17 16.38 11.35
N LEU A 50 -21.85 15.84 10.35
CA LEU A 50 -21.92 16.45 9.02
C LEU A 50 -22.41 17.89 9.23
N GLU A 51 -21.50 18.85 9.24
CA GLU A 51 -21.86 20.24 9.01
C GLU A 51 -22.49 20.30 7.62
N GLU A 52 -23.81 20.39 7.63
CA GLU A 52 -24.61 20.83 6.49
C GLU A 52 -23.97 22.12 5.96
N ILE A 53 -23.41 22.03 4.77
CA ILE A 53 -23.04 23.21 4.00
C ILE A 53 -24.32 24.05 3.86
N PRO A 54 -24.35 25.32 4.28
CA PRO A 54 -25.53 26.14 4.15
C PRO A 54 -25.94 26.22 2.69
N SER A 55 -27.13 25.67 2.38
CA SER A 55 -27.78 25.76 1.07
C SER A 55 -28.37 27.17 0.84
N ASP A 56 -27.56 28.19 1.06
CA ASP A 56 -27.88 29.59 0.77
C ASP A 56 -27.03 30.10 -0.40
N PHE A 57 -27.17 29.43 -1.55
CA PHE A 57 -26.94 30.07 -2.83
C PHE A 57 -28.31 30.41 -3.43
N PRO A 58 -28.62 31.70 -3.66
CA PRO A 58 -29.86 32.05 -4.35
C PRO A 58 -29.83 31.47 -5.76
N PRO A 59 -30.98 30.99 -6.29
CA PRO A 59 -31.06 30.51 -7.66
C PRO A 59 -30.67 31.62 -8.64
N PRO A 60 -30.18 31.27 -9.85
CA PRO A 60 -29.82 32.26 -10.85
C PRO A 60 -31.04 33.13 -11.17
N PRO A 61 -30.89 34.46 -11.26
CA PRO A 61 -32.00 35.32 -11.60
C PRO A 61 -32.53 34.93 -12.98
N SER A 62 -33.76 34.44 -12.99
CA SER A 62 -34.55 34.21 -14.18
C SER A 62 -34.59 35.49 -15.00
N SER A 63 -34.02 35.40 -16.20
CA SER A 63 -34.19 36.32 -17.31
C SER A 63 -35.67 36.72 -17.44
N THR A 64 -35.92 38.01 -17.22
CA THR A 64 -36.98 38.89 -17.80
C THR A 64 -37.35 39.92 -16.74
N TYR A 65 -36.48 40.91 -16.54
CA TYR A 65 -36.88 42.17 -15.91
C TYR A 65 -36.54 43.28 -16.88
N ILE A 66 -37.52 43.61 -17.73
CA ILE A 66 -37.53 44.84 -18.50
C ILE A 66 -37.71 45.96 -17.47
N PRO A 67 -36.74 46.87 -17.27
CA PRO A 67 -36.98 48.00 -16.40
C PRO A 67 -38.07 48.89 -17.03
N PRO A 68 -39.08 49.33 -16.26
CA PRO A 68 -40.04 50.30 -16.77
C PRO A 68 -39.28 51.59 -17.08
N CYS A 69 -39.38 52.06 -18.32
CA CYS A 69 -39.02 53.41 -18.70
C CYS A 69 -39.83 54.39 -17.84
N THR A 70 -39.23 54.91 -16.78
CA THR A 70 -39.74 56.10 -16.08
C THR A 70 -39.05 57.33 -16.66
N THR A 71 -39.37 57.65 -17.91
CA THR A 71 -39.25 59.01 -18.43
C THR A 71 -40.55 59.73 -18.13
N ASP A 72 -40.69 60.20 -16.89
CA ASP A 72 -41.71 61.17 -16.50
C ASP A 72 -41.04 62.40 -15.90
N THR A 73 -40.27 63.10 -16.74
CA THR A 73 -39.88 64.49 -16.49
C THR A 73 -40.91 65.40 -17.15
N THR A 74 -42.11 65.46 -16.57
CA THR A 74 -43.04 66.58 -16.81
C THR A 74 -42.37 67.89 -16.40
N PRO A 75 -42.21 68.88 -17.30
CA PRO A 75 -41.65 70.17 -16.93
C PRO A 75 -42.74 71.03 -16.27
N CYS A 76 -42.84 70.96 -14.94
CA CYS A 76 -43.71 71.82 -14.12
C CYS A 76 -43.27 73.30 -14.07
N TYR A 77 -42.38 73.77 -14.95
CA TYR A 77 -41.76 75.09 -14.85
C TYR A 77 -42.41 76.21 -15.70
N THR A 78 -43.46 75.93 -16.47
CA THR A 78 -44.12 76.95 -17.32
C THR A 78 -45.31 77.66 -16.67
N ARG A 79 -45.80 77.20 -15.51
CA ARG A 79 -46.98 77.81 -14.85
C ARG A 79 -46.69 79.03 -13.97
N PHE A 80 -45.45 79.26 -13.55
CA PHE A 80 -45.12 80.43 -12.72
C PHE A 80 -44.61 81.65 -13.51
N ALA A 81 -44.07 81.45 -14.71
CA ALA A 81 -43.61 82.56 -15.56
C ALA A 81 -44.75 83.28 -16.29
N THR A 82 -45.82 82.55 -16.64
CA THR A 82 -47.03 83.10 -17.28
C THR A 82 -47.79 84.05 -16.34
N SER A 83 -47.85 83.75 -15.04
CA SER A 83 -48.55 84.58 -14.04
C SER A 83 -47.97 86.00 -13.91
N LYS A 84 -46.65 86.16 -13.87
CA LYS A 84 -46.02 87.49 -13.73
C LYS A 84 -46.21 88.36 -14.97
N ILE A 85 -46.21 87.76 -16.16
CA ILE A 85 -46.40 88.46 -17.42
C ILE A 85 -47.88 88.86 -17.58
N THR A 86 -48.83 88.00 -17.20
CA THR A 86 -50.25 88.36 -17.19
C THR A 86 -50.58 89.44 -16.17
N PHE A 87 -49.95 89.43 -14.99
CA PHE A 87 -50.13 90.48 -13.99
C PHE A 87 -49.54 91.82 -14.45
N LEU A 88 -48.38 91.82 -15.13
CA LEU A 88 -47.81 93.02 -15.73
C LEU A 88 -48.69 93.55 -16.87
N ALA A 89 -49.18 92.67 -17.75
CA ALA A 89 -50.06 93.03 -18.86
C ALA A 89 -51.40 93.59 -18.35
N LEU A 90 -52.02 92.97 -17.34
CA LEU A 90 -53.23 93.48 -16.69
C LEU A 90 -52.98 94.79 -15.94
N GLY A 91 -51.81 94.93 -15.29
CA GLY A 91 -51.41 96.17 -14.62
C GLY A 91 -51.25 97.33 -15.60
N ILE A 92 -50.57 97.11 -16.73
CA ILE A 92 -50.42 98.10 -17.81
C ILE A 92 -51.80 98.43 -18.41
N LEU A 93 -52.64 97.43 -18.69
CA LEU A 93 -53.99 97.64 -19.23
C LEU A 93 -54.86 98.46 -18.26
N GLY A 94 -54.78 98.19 -16.97
CA GLY A 94 -55.47 98.94 -15.92
C GLY A 94 -54.99 100.39 -15.83
N LEU A 95 -53.68 100.63 -15.87
CA LEU A 95 -53.10 101.97 -15.87
C LEU A 95 -53.49 102.77 -17.13
N LEU A 96 -53.57 102.10 -18.28
CA LEU A 96 -54.00 102.68 -19.55
C LEU A 96 -55.49 103.05 -19.51
N LEU A 97 -56.34 102.21 -18.93
CA LEU A 97 -57.76 102.50 -18.68
C LEU A 97 -57.95 103.71 -17.77
N VAL A 98 -57.17 103.81 -16.69
CA VAL A 98 -57.19 104.97 -15.79
C VAL A 98 -56.74 106.24 -16.52
N ALA A 99 -55.67 106.17 -17.32
CA ALA A 99 -55.20 107.30 -18.11
C ALA A 99 -56.23 107.75 -19.15
N VAL A 100 -56.90 106.81 -19.84
CA VAL A 100 -57.98 107.10 -20.80
C VAL A 100 -59.20 107.72 -20.12
N ALA A 101 -59.57 107.24 -18.93
CA ALA A 101 -60.64 107.85 -18.14
C ALA A 101 -60.27 109.28 -17.69
N PHE A 102 -59.04 109.50 -17.25
CA PHE A 102 -58.56 110.82 -16.84
C PHE A 102 -58.50 111.80 -18.02
N LEU A 103 -58.04 111.35 -19.19
CA LEU A 103 -58.08 112.13 -20.43
C LEU A 103 -59.52 112.41 -20.87
N GLY A 104 -60.43 111.45 -20.75
CA GLY A 104 -61.85 111.64 -21.07
C GLY A 104 -62.51 112.72 -20.22
N VAL A 105 -62.18 112.80 -18.93
CA VAL A 105 -62.65 113.85 -18.02
C VAL A 105 -62.02 115.21 -18.35
N LEU A 106 -60.73 115.27 -18.66
CA LEU A 106 -60.04 116.52 -19.05
C LEU A 106 -60.52 117.05 -20.41
N LEU A 107 -60.87 116.18 -21.35
CA LEU A 107 -61.31 116.56 -22.70
C LEU A 107 -62.78 117.01 -22.76
N PHE A 108 -63.59 116.75 -21.72
CA PHE A 108 -64.98 117.21 -21.64
C PHE A 108 -65.11 118.74 -21.58
N CYS A 109 -64.02 119.46 -21.26
CA CYS A 109 -63.98 120.92 -21.17
C CYS A 109 -63.41 121.61 -22.43
N LEU A 110 -63.11 120.87 -23.51
CA LEU A 110 -62.47 121.43 -24.71
C LEU A 110 -63.39 121.36 -25.95
N PRO A 111 -63.38 122.39 -26.82
CA PRO A 111 -64.20 122.42 -28.03
C PRO A 111 -63.80 121.32 -29.03
N SER A 112 -64.79 120.74 -29.70
CA SER A 112 -64.71 119.50 -30.51
C SER A 112 -63.67 119.54 -31.64
N SER A 113 -63.21 120.72 -32.07
CA SER A 113 -62.24 120.89 -33.17
C SER A 113 -60.79 120.57 -32.80
N ILE A 114 -60.44 120.51 -31.51
CA ILE A 114 -59.08 120.21 -31.01
C ILE A 114 -58.95 118.75 -30.54
N VAL A 115 -60.06 118.13 -30.13
CA VAL A 115 -60.10 116.80 -29.50
C VAL A 115 -59.70 115.68 -30.48
N ILE A 116 -60.15 115.76 -31.74
CA ILE A 116 -59.97 114.71 -32.76
C ILE A 116 -58.48 114.47 -33.11
N PRO A 117 -57.65 115.48 -33.43
CA PRO A 117 -56.24 115.26 -33.77
C PRO A 117 -55.40 114.78 -32.57
N ILE A 118 -55.74 115.23 -31.34
CA ILE A 118 -55.06 114.77 -30.12
C ILE A 118 -55.38 113.29 -29.87
N PHE A 119 -56.64 112.86 -30.08
CA PHE A 119 -57.02 111.45 -29.95
C PHE A 119 -56.33 110.56 -30.98
N ALA A 120 -56.25 111.01 -32.24
CA ALA A 120 -55.57 110.26 -33.30
C ALA A 120 -54.07 110.11 -33.00
N THR A 121 -53.41 111.19 -32.55
CA THR A 121 -51.98 111.17 -32.21
C THR A 121 -51.72 110.31 -30.97
N GLY A 122 -52.58 110.42 -29.95
CA GLY A 122 -52.52 109.60 -28.74
C GLY A 122 -52.73 108.11 -29.02
N ALA A 123 -53.69 107.76 -29.88
CA ALA A 123 -53.94 106.38 -30.29
C ALA A 123 -52.74 105.78 -31.05
N VAL A 124 -52.11 106.54 -31.95
CA VAL A 124 -50.91 106.09 -32.67
C VAL A 124 -49.73 105.87 -31.71
N LEU A 125 -49.54 106.75 -30.73
CA LEU A 125 -48.49 106.57 -29.71
C LEU A 125 -48.74 105.36 -28.81
N ILE A 126 -50.00 105.10 -28.45
CA ILE A 126 -50.39 103.90 -27.69
C ILE A 126 -50.12 102.63 -28.51
N VAL A 127 -50.47 102.61 -29.80
CA VAL A 127 -50.22 101.46 -30.68
C VAL A 127 -48.72 101.24 -30.88
N LEU A 128 -47.94 102.31 -31.11
CA LEU A 128 -46.48 102.20 -31.21
C LEU A 128 -45.83 101.72 -29.92
N SER A 129 -46.31 102.21 -28.76
CA SER A 129 -45.86 101.76 -27.45
C SER A 129 -46.17 100.27 -27.22
N LEU A 130 -47.39 99.83 -27.56
CA LEU A 130 -47.78 98.42 -27.48
C LEU A 130 -46.95 97.54 -28.43
N CYS A 131 -46.68 97.99 -29.65
CA CYS A 131 -45.81 97.28 -30.60
C CYS A 131 -44.37 97.16 -30.07
N PHE A 132 -43.81 98.22 -29.49
CA PHE A 132 -42.47 98.16 -28.87
C PHE A 132 -42.44 97.25 -27.64
N SER A 133 -43.46 97.29 -26.79
CA SER A 133 -43.58 96.40 -25.64
C SER A 133 -43.72 94.94 -26.07
N LEU A 134 -44.55 94.65 -27.07
CA LEU A 134 -44.70 93.30 -27.63
C LEU A 134 -43.39 92.80 -28.26
N TYR A 135 -42.69 93.64 -29.02
CA TYR A 135 -41.40 93.30 -29.62
C TYR A 135 -40.30 93.06 -28.57
N ALA A 136 -40.25 93.87 -27.51
CA ALA A 136 -39.32 93.65 -26.40
C ALA A 136 -39.62 92.36 -25.64
N VAL A 137 -40.90 92.02 -25.47
CA VAL A 137 -41.35 90.77 -24.84
C VAL A 137 -41.03 89.56 -25.74
N THR A 138 -41.33 89.60 -27.04
CA THR A 138 -41.00 88.49 -27.95
C THR A 138 -39.50 88.28 -28.09
N LYS A 139 -38.70 89.34 -28.24
CA LYS A 139 -37.23 89.23 -28.27
C LYS A 139 -36.65 88.74 -26.92
N GLY A 140 -37.28 89.12 -25.81
CA GLY A 140 -36.94 88.63 -24.48
C GLY A 140 -37.27 87.16 -24.28
N ILE A 141 -38.39 86.69 -24.85
CA ILE A 141 -38.81 85.27 -24.85
C ILE A 141 -37.86 84.46 -25.75
N ASP A 142 -37.54 84.90 -26.96
CA ASP A 142 -36.61 84.20 -27.86
C ASP A 142 -35.21 84.06 -27.23
N SER A 143 -34.72 85.09 -26.54
CA SER A 143 -33.45 85.02 -25.81
C SER A 143 -33.47 84.05 -24.61
N ARG A 144 -34.62 83.91 -23.94
CA ARG A 144 -34.79 82.95 -22.84
C ARG A 144 -34.93 81.53 -23.35
N VAL A 145 -35.79 81.31 -24.34
CA VAL A 145 -35.99 80.00 -24.99
C VAL A 145 -34.69 79.50 -25.63
N SER A 146 -33.92 80.39 -26.28
CA SER A 146 -32.60 80.05 -26.82
C SER A 146 -31.61 79.64 -25.73
N ARG A 147 -31.56 80.35 -24.60
CA ARG A 147 -30.72 79.97 -23.44
C ARG A 147 -31.15 78.64 -22.82
N GLU A 148 -32.44 78.43 -22.60
CA GLU A 148 -32.98 77.17 -22.07
C GLU A 148 -32.71 76.01 -23.02
N THR A 149 -32.80 76.22 -24.33
CA THR A 149 -32.46 75.21 -25.35
C THR A 149 -30.97 74.84 -25.31
N VAL A 150 -30.08 75.81 -25.10
CA VAL A 150 -28.64 75.54 -24.97
C VAL A 150 -28.35 74.77 -23.67
N VAL A 151 -28.99 75.14 -22.56
CA VAL A 151 -28.84 74.42 -21.28
C VAL A 151 -29.35 72.98 -21.40
N LEU A 152 -30.53 72.76 -21.98
CA LEU A 152 -31.08 71.43 -22.20
C LEU A 152 -30.21 70.57 -23.13
N LYS A 153 -29.62 71.17 -24.18
CA LYS A 153 -28.66 70.46 -25.04
C LYS A 153 -27.40 70.06 -24.29
N LEU A 154 -26.89 70.94 -23.42
CA LEU A 154 -25.71 70.66 -22.61
C LEU A 154 -25.99 69.58 -21.57
N GLU A 155 -27.16 69.63 -20.93
CA GLU A 155 -27.62 68.62 -19.96
C GLU A 155 -27.84 67.25 -20.63
N ASN A 156 -28.48 67.21 -21.80
CA ASN A 156 -28.61 65.98 -22.57
C ASN A 156 -27.24 65.41 -22.98
N ALA A 157 -26.32 66.25 -23.45
CA ALA A 157 -24.97 65.79 -23.81
C ALA A 157 -24.19 65.27 -22.59
N PHE A 158 -24.38 65.88 -21.41
CA PHE A 158 -23.79 65.42 -20.16
C PHE A 158 -24.37 64.07 -19.72
N LEU A 159 -25.70 63.91 -19.78
CA LEU A 159 -26.38 62.65 -19.46
C LEU A 159 -26.02 61.54 -20.45
N ASP A 160 -25.93 61.84 -21.75
CA ASP A 160 -25.44 60.89 -22.77
C ASP A 160 -24.00 60.45 -22.47
N GLY A 161 -23.15 61.38 -22.04
CA GLY A 161 -21.79 61.08 -21.58
C GLY A 161 -21.77 60.10 -20.40
N GLN A 162 -22.58 60.37 -19.36
CA GLN A 162 -22.70 59.48 -18.20
C GLN A 162 -23.27 58.11 -18.56
N ASN A 163 -24.28 58.06 -19.43
CA ASN A 163 -24.86 56.80 -19.92
C ASN A 163 -23.83 55.97 -20.69
N ASN A 164 -23.02 56.60 -21.54
CA ASN A 164 -21.96 55.90 -22.26
C ASN A 164 -20.86 55.38 -21.33
N GLU A 165 -20.47 56.14 -20.31
CA GLU A 165 -19.51 55.69 -19.30
C GLU A 165 -20.06 54.51 -18.47
N LEU A 166 -21.34 54.58 -18.07
CA LEU A 166 -22.01 53.51 -17.35
C LEU A 166 -22.11 52.24 -18.20
N LEU A 167 -22.45 52.37 -19.49
CA LEU A 167 -22.50 51.26 -20.43
C LEU A 167 -21.11 50.61 -20.62
N ALA A 168 -20.05 51.41 -20.68
CA ALA A 168 -18.68 50.91 -20.76
C ALA A 168 -18.30 50.10 -19.52
N LYS A 169 -18.57 50.61 -18.30
CA LYS A 169 -18.34 49.88 -17.04
C LYS A 169 -19.18 48.61 -16.93
N TYR A 170 -20.41 48.65 -17.42
CA TYR A 170 -21.29 47.48 -17.46
C TYR A 170 -20.73 46.38 -18.36
N ASN A 171 -20.23 46.73 -19.54
CA ASN A 171 -19.59 45.77 -20.45
C ASN A 171 -18.28 45.20 -19.86
N GLU A 172 -17.46 46.04 -19.22
CA GLU A 172 -16.24 45.59 -18.51
C GLU A 172 -16.59 44.59 -17.40
N LEU A 173 -17.65 44.86 -16.62
CA LEU A 173 -18.12 43.94 -15.58
C LEU A 173 -18.63 42.61 -16.16
N ILE A 174 -19.28 42.63 -17.33
CA ILE A 174 -19.70 41.40 -18.03
C ILE A 174 -18.47 40.58 -18.44
N ASP A 175 -17.44 41.23 -18.97
CA ASP A 175 -16.22 40.54 -19.39
C ASP A 175 -15.51 39.90 -18.19
N GLU A 176 -15.37 40.63 -17.07
CA GLU A 176 -14.83 40.09 -15.81
C GLU A 176 -15.66 38.91 -15.27
N TYR A 177 -16.99 39.01 -15.34
CA TYR A 177 -17.88 37.93 -14.93
C TYR A 177 -17.70 36.67 -15.80
N ASN A 178 -17.58 36.83 -17.12
CA ASN A 178 -17.37 35.71 -18.03
C ASN A 178 -16.00 35.05 -17.79
N GLU A 179 -14.94 35.83 -17.55
CA GLU A 179 -13.61 35.30 -17.19
C GLU A 179 -13.68 34.51 -15.87
N LEU A 180 -14.38 35.02 -14.86
CA LEU A 180 -14.56 34.33 -13.58
C LEU A 180 -15.32 33.00 -13.73
N VAL A 181 -16.33 32.94 -14.58
CA VAL A 181 -17.08 31.71 -14.86
C VAL A 181 -16.20 30.68 -15.56
N GLU A 182 -15.36 31.10 -16.52
CA GLU A 182 -14.41 30.22 -17.20
C GLU A 182 -13.35 29.67 -16.21
N ASP A 183 -12.82 30.53 -15.34
CA ASP A 183 -11.90 30.13 -14.28
C ASP A 183 -12.53 29.13 -13.30
N GLN A 184 -13.79 29.33 -12.93
CA GLN A 184 -14.52 28.40 -12.07
C GLN A 184 -14.72 27.03 -12.74
N GLU A 185 -15.04 27.01 -14.04
CA GLU A 185 -15.18 25.76 -14.78
C GLU A 185 -13.85 25.02 -14.91
N ASN A 186 -12.75 25.74 -15.16
CA ASN A 186 -11.41 25.18 -15.21
C ASN A 186 -10.99 24.61 -13.84
N LEU A 187 -11.21 25.35 -12.76
CA LEU A 187 -10.91 24.88 -11.41
C LEU A 187 -11.70 23.62 -11.05
N LYS A 188 -12.96 23.52 -11.48
CA LYS A 188 -13.76 22.32 -11.29
C LYS A 188 -13.17 21.12 -12.05
N LYS A 189 -12.74 21.30 -13.30
CA LYS A 189 -12.07 20.24 -14.07
C LYS A 189 -10.76 19.78 -13.43
N GLU A 190 -9.97 20.71 -12.90
CA GLU A 190 -8.74 20.38 -12.16
C GLU A 190 -9.04 19.57 -10.89
N TYR A 191 -10.09 19.95 -10.15
CA TYR A 191 -10.52 19.22 -8.95
C TYR A 191 -10.98 17.79 -9.29
N ASP A 192 -11.84 17.63 -10.29
CA ASP A 192 -12.33 16.31 -10.71
C ASP A 192 -11.16 15.41 -11.15
N THR A 193 -10.21 15.97 -11.91
CA THR A 193 -8.98 15.27 -12.33
C THR A 193 -8.12 14.87 -11.13
N LEU A 194 -7.94 15.75 -10.15
CA LEU A 194 -7.17 15.45 -8.94
C LEU A 194 -7.84 14.33 -8.12
N HIS A 195 -9.17 14.37 -7.99
CA HIS A 195 -9.94 13.36 -7.28
C HIS A 195 -9.84 11.97 -7.93
N GLU A 196 -9.94 11.90 -9.26
CA GLU A 196 -9.75 10.65 -10.02
C GLU A 196 -8.34 10.08 -9.82
N ASN A 197 -7.31 10.93 -9.92
CA ASN A 197 -5.93 10.50 -9.73
C ASN A 197 -5.66 10.02 -8.30
N TYR A 198 -6.21 10.70 -7.29
CA TYR A 198 -6.10 10.27 -5.90
C TYR A 198 -6.78 8.91 -5.68
N SER A 199 -7.99 8.72 -6.24
CA SER A 199 -8.71 7.46 -6.15
C SER A 199 -7.95 6.31 -6.81
N ALA A 200 -7.37 6.54 -7.99
CA ALA A 200 -6.54 5.56 -8.67
C ALA A 200 -5.26 5.22 -7.89
N PHE A 201 -4.63 6.23 -7.28
CA PHE A 201 -3.47 6.04 -6.40
C PHE A 201 -3.83 5.18 -5.18
N TYR A 202 -4.96 5.47 -4.52
CA TYR A 202 -5.41 4.70 -3.36
C TYR A 202 -5.69 3.24 -3.71
N GLN A 203 -6.34 2.97 -4.85
CA GLN A 203 -6.57 1.60 -5.32
C GLN A 203 -5.25 0.85 -5.57
N CYS A 204 -4.26 1.53 -6.17
CA CYS A 204 -2.92 0.96 -6.37
C CYS A 204 -2.22 0.65 -5.04
N TYR A 205 -2.42 1.47 -4.01
CA TYR A 205 -1.87 1.24 -2.67
C TYR A 205 -2.49 -0.01 -2.03
N VAL A 206 -3.81 -0.15 -2.07
CA VAL A 206 -4.51 -1.34 -1.52
C VAL A 206 -4.09 -2.62 -2.27
N GLU A 207 -3.98 -2.58 -3.60
CA GLU A 207 -3.51 -3.71 -4.38
C GLU A 207 -2.08 -4.13 -3.98
N LEU A 208 -1.19 -3.16 -3.78
CA LEU A 208 0.19 -3.42 -3.35
C LEU A 208 0.23 -4.03 -1.94
N GLN A 209 -0.62 -3.54 -1.02
CA GLN A 209 -0.71 -4.06 0.34
C GLN A 209 -1.16 -5.53 0.35
N ASN A 210 -2.19 -5.87 -0.44
CA ASN A 210 -2.67 -7.24 -0.57
C ASN A 210 -1.61 -8.17 -1.18
N GLN A 211 -0.86 -7.69 -2.18
CA GLN A 211 0.23 -8.46 -2.77
C GLN A 211 1.36 -8.73 -1.77
N LEU A 212 1.68 -7.75 -0.92
CA LEU A 212 2.68 -7.91 0.13
C LEU A 212 2.24 -8.97 1.14
N GLU A 213 0.99 -8.90 1.62
CA GLU A 213 0.44 -9.87 2.58
C GLU A 213 0.43 -11.29 2.02
N GLN A 214 0.00 -11.47 0.76
CA GLN A 214 0.03 -12.79 0.11
C GLN A 214 1.45 -13.33 0.02
N GLN A 215 2.43 -12.50 -0.34
CA GLN A 215 3.83 -12.94 -0.45
C GLN A 215 4.45 -13.26 0.91
N GLU A 216 4.08 -12.55 1.98
CA GLU A 216 4.49 -12.89 3.35
C GLU A 216 3.94 -14.25 3.76
N TRP A 217 2.69 -14.54 3.40
CA TRP A 217 2.06 -15.84 3.64
C TRP A 217 2.78 -16.96 2.86
N ASP A 218 3.00 -16.78 1.56
CA ASP A 218 3.71 -17.77 0.70
C ASP A 218 5.13 -18.05 1.22
N LYS A 219 5.83 -16.98 1.67
CA LYS A 219 7.16 -17.10 2.29
C LYS A 219 7.09 -17.92 3.58
N SER A 220 6.15 -17.62 4.47
CA SER A 220 5.99 -18.36 5.73
C SER A 220 5.66 -19.83 5.48
N GLU A 221 4.84 -20.15 4.49
CA GLU A 221 4.52 -21.53 4.14
C GLU A 221 5.77 -22.26 3.60
N THR A 222 6.54 -21.61 2.72
CA THR A 222 7.77 -22.18 2.17
C THR A 222 8.82 -22.42 3.27
N GLU A 223 8.95 -21.50 4.22
CA GLU A 223 9.86 -21.65 5.37
C GLU A 223 9.45 -22.82 6.28
N ALA A 224 8.14 -23.00 6.51
CA ALA A 224 7.63 -24.13 7.27
C ALA A 224 7.91 -25.47 6.57
N GLN A 225 7.68 -25.56 5.26
CA GLN A 225 7.99 -26.75 4.46
C GLN A 225 9.50 -27.07 4.47
N LEU A 226 10.36 -26.05 4.41
CA LEU A 226 11.81 -26.22 4.50
C LEU A 226 12.22 -26.80 5.87
N ALA A 227 11.60 -26.34 6.95
CA ALA A 227 11.87 -26.84 8.30
C ALA A 227 11.43 -28.30 8.48
N ASP A 228 10.25 -28.68 7.99
CA ASP A 228 9.77 -30.06 8.02
C ASP A 228 10.68 -30.99 7.20
N ASN A 229 11.05 -30.58 5.98
CA ASN A 229 11.98 -31.33 5.14
C ASN A 229 13.36 -31.49 5.77
N GLN A 230 13.85 -30.48 6.49
CA GLN A 230 15.11 -30.55 7.22
C GLN A 230 15.03 -31.58 8.36
N GLN A 231 13.96 -31.56 9.14
CA GLN A 231 13.73 -32.53 10.22
C GLN A 231 13.61 -33.96 9.68
N ASN A 232 12.88 -34.15 8.58
CA ASN A 232 12.73 -35.44 7.91
C ASN A 232 14.08 -35.97 7.38
N LEU A 233 14.93 -35.09 6.85
CA LEU A 233 16.27 -35.46 6.39
C LEU A 233 17.15 -35.90 7.56
N GLU A 234 17.16 -35.17 8.67
CA GLU A 234 17.92 -35.53 9.88
C GLU A 234 17.45 -36.86 10.47
N ALA A 235 16.14 -37.11 10.51
CA ALA A 235 15.58 -38.38 10.96
C ALA A 235 16.02 -39.55 10.08
N LYS A 236 16.02 -39.36 8.74
CA LYS A 236 16.46 -40.39 7.79
C LYS A 236 17.96 -40.64 7.83
N GLU A 237 18.76 -39.61 8.09
CA GLU A 237 20.20 -39.76 8.31
C GLU A 237 20.51 -40.56 9.57
N ALA A 238 19.79 -40.31 10.67
CA ALA A 238 19.92 -41.07 11.90
C ALA A 238 19.53 -42.56 11.70
N GLU A 239 18.43 -42.81 10.98
CA GLU A 239 17.99 -44.17 10.63
C GLU A 239 19.04 -44.91 9.79
N LEU A 240 19.59 -44.25 8.77
CA LEU A 240 20.66 -44.81 7.94
C LEU A 240 21.90 -45.16 8.78
N GLN A 241 22.30 -44.27 9.69
CA GLN A 241 23.47 -44.50 10.55
C GLN A 241 23.23 -45.69 11.50
N GLN A 242 22.04 -45.84 12.05
CA GLN A 242 21.67 -47.00 12.86
C GLN A 242 21.80 -48.30 12.05
N LYS A 243 21.25 -48.33 10.83
CA LYS A 243 21.28 -49.51 9.95
C LYS A 243 22.70 -49.89 9.54
N LEU A 244 23.58 -48.92 9.31
CA LEU A 244 25.00 -49.16 9.04
C LEU A 244 25.70 -49.83 10.23
N ASN A 245 25.44 -49.36 11.45
CA ASN A 245 25.98 -49.98 12.66
C ASN A 245 25.45 -51.42 12.85
N GLU A 246 24.16 -51.65 12.60
CA GLU A 246 23.56 -52.99 12.64
C GLU A 246 24.24 -53.95 11.64
N LEU A 247 24.49 -53.47 10.40
CA LEU A 247 25.17 -54.24 9.37
C LEU A 247 26.61 -54.59 9.79
N GLU A 248 27.35 -53.62 10.34
CA GLU A 248 28.72 -53.84 10.83
C GLU A 248 28.77 -54.90 11.94
N ASN A 249 27.85 -54.83 12.90
CA ASN A 249 27.73 -55.82 13.98
C ASN A 249 27.44 -57.22 13.44
N ILE A 250 26.48 -57.35 12.51
CA ILE A 250 26.14 -58.63 11.88
C ILE A 250 27.31 -59.19 11.07
N ARG A 251 28.04 -58.33 10.35
CA ARG A 251 29.24 -58.73 9.61
C ARG A 251 30.33 -59.26 10.53
N GLY A 252 30.56 -58.59 11.67
CA GLY A 252 31.49 -59.07 12.70
C GLY A 252 31.05 -60.42 13.31
N ALA A 253 29.74 -60.62 13.54
CA ALA A 253 29.22 -61.90 13.99
C ALA A 253 29.44 -63.01 12.94
N LEU A 254 29.16 -62.73 11.66
CA LEU A 254 29.39 -63.66 10.55
C LEU A 254 30.87 -64.08 10.44
N GLU A 255 31.79 -63.14 10.62
CA GLU A 255 33.22 -63.43 10.59
C GLU A 255 33.64 -64.36 11.74
N LYS A 256 33.16 -64.10 12.97
CA LYS A 256 33.40 -64.99 14.12
C LYS A 256 32.89 -66.39 13.85
N GLU A 257 31.69 -66.53 13.30
CA GLU A 257 31.12 -67.84 12.96
C GLU A 257 31.94 -68.57 11.88
N GLN A 258 32.48 -67.85 10.89
CA GLN A 258 33.38 -68.43 9.89
C GLN A 258 34.69 -68.92 10.52
N GLN A 259 35.25 -68.18 11.46
CA GLN A 259 36.44 -68.60 12.21
C GLN A 259 36.17 -69.87 13.03
N THR A 260 35.05 -69.91 13.76
CA THR A 260 34.64 -71.10 14.54
C THR A 260 34.41 -72.30 13.64
N LYS A 261 33.77 -72.11 12.47
CA LYS A 261 33.62 -73.18 11.46
C LYS A 261 34.98 -73.73 11.02
N GLY A 262 35.97 -72.86 10.75
CA GLY A 262 37.32 -73.28 10.38
C GLY A 262 38.02 -74.08 11.49
N GLN A 263 37.87 -73.67 12.75
CA GLN A 263 38.39 -74.40 13.90
C GLN A 263 37.77 -75.79 14.03
N LEU A 264 36.43 -75.89 13.93
CA LEU A 264 35.73 -77.18 13.98
C LEU A 264 36.10 -78.10 12.81
N GLN A 265 36.30 -77.56 11.61
CA GLN A 265 36.77 -78.36 10.46
C GLN A 265 38.16 -78.95 10.68
N ASN A 266 39.07 -78.19 11.28
CA ASN A 266 40.39 -78.69 11.65
C ASN A 266 40.29 -79.79 12.72
N GLU A 267 39.39 -79.63 13.68
CA GLU A 267 39.16 -80.63 14.72
C GLU A 267 38.55 -81.92 14.15
N VAL A 268 37.60 -81.84 13.22
CA VAL A 268 37.09 -83.02 12.49
C VAL A 268 38.21 -83.75 11.76
N SER A 269 39.08 -83.01 11.06
CA SER A 269 40.21 -83.60 10.34
C SER A 269 41.19 -84.30 11.29
N ARG A 270 41.42 -83.74 12.48
CA ARG A 270 42.23 -84.36 13.54
C ARG A 270 41.59 -85.65 14.05
N LEU A 271 40.29 -85.60 14.38
CA LEU A 271 39.53 -86.77 14.86
C LEU A 271 39.47 -87.90 13.82
N GLU A 272 39.41 -87.55 12.53
CA GLU A 272 39.46 -88.55 11.46
C GLU A 272 40.79 -89.28 11.41
N SER A 273 41.91 -88.54 11.54
CA SER A 273 43.25 -89.12 11.59
C SER A 273 43.46 -90.01 12.84
N THR A 274 42.99 -89.57 14.02
CA THR A 274 43.06 -90.37 15.25
C THR A 274 42.21 -91.64 15.13
N THR A 275 40.97 -91.52 14.63
CA THR A 275 40.07 -92.66 14.39
C THR A 275 40.71 -93.67 13.43
N GLN A 276 41.34 -93.21 12.33
CA GLN A 276 42.02 -94.07 11.38
C GLN A 276 43.21 -94.80 12.01
N THR A 277 44.00 -94.10 12.82
CA THR A 277 45.14 -94.67 13.55
C THR A 277 44.70 -95.72 14.57
N LEU A 278 43.69 -95.40 15.38
CA LEU A 278 43.09 -96.33 16.34
C LEU A 278 42.52 -97.57 15.65
N GLY A 279 41.82 -97.39 14.53
CA GLY A 279 41.30 -98.48 13.71
C GLY A 279 42.41 -99.42 13.20
N GLN A 280 43.54 -98.87 12.75
CA GLN A 280 44.70 -99.68 12.34
C GLN A 280 45.32 -100.44 13.51
N GLN A 281 45.46 -99.80 14.68
CA GLN A 281 45.98 -100.46 15.89
C GLN A 281 45.09 -101.62 16.35
N ILE A 282 43.75 -101.42 16.32
CA ILE A 282 42.78 -102.47 16.62
C ILE A 282 42.95 -103.66 15.67
N LEU A 283 43.04 -103.41 14.36
CA LEU A 283 43.23 -104.48 13.36
C LEU A 283 44.53 -105.28 13.59
N GLN A 284 45.64 -104.59 13.92
CA GLN A 284 46.91 -105.26 14.22
C GLN A 284 46.82 -106.13 15.49
N LEU A 285 46.18 -105.64 16.55
CA LEU A 285 45.98 -106.40 17.79
C LEU A 285 45.03 -107.57 17.59
N GLU A 286 43.96 -107.41 16.80
CA GLU A 286 43.04 -108.50 16.43
C GLU A 286 43.77 -109.61 15.65
N GLN A 287 44.63 -109.26 14.68
CA GLN A 287 45.48 -110.23 13.98
C GLN A 287 46.45 -110.95 14.93
N SER A 288 47.07 -110.20 15.86
CA SER A 288 47.99 -110.78 16.85
C SER A 288 47.27 -111.77 17.77
N LEU A 289 46.04 -111.46 18.18
CA LEU A 289 45.18 -112.32 18.99
C LEU A 289 44.72 -113.58 18.23
N GLN A 290 44.51 -113.51 16.92
CA GLN A 290 44.23 -114.69 16.08
C GLN A 290 45.44 -115.61 15.92
N SER A 291 46.66 -115.06 16.04
CA SER A 291 47.93 -115.76 15.82
C SER A 291 48.47 -116.45 17.09
N GLN A 292 48.04 -116.04 18.28
CA GLN A 292 48.50 -116.55 19.58
C GLN A 292 47.31 -116.86 20.50
N GLN A 293 47.37 -117.97 21.23
CA GLN A 293 46.35 -118.34 22.22
C GLN A 293 46.39 -117.31 23.37
N GLY A 294 45.36 -116.43 23.38
CA GLY A 294 45.35 -115.08 23.95
C GLY A 294 45.83 -114.86 25.40
N PRO A 295 46.81 -113.96 25.62
CA PRO A 295 47.05 -113.34 26.92
C PRO A 295 45.98 -112.27 27.24
N SER A 296 45.56 -112.19 28.52
CA SER A 296 44.50 -111.28 29.00
C SER A 296 44.77 -109.80 28.68
N ASP A 297 46.04 -109.43 28.57
CA ASP A 297 46.48 -108.04 28.40
C ASP A 297 46.12 -107.48 27.02
N ILE A 298 46.22 -108.30 25.97
CA ILE A 298 45.80 -107.90 24.60
C ILE A 298 44.30 -107.63 24.59
N GLN A 299 43.51 -108.45 25.30
CA GLN A 299 42.06 -108.30 25.38
C GLN A 299 41.64 -107.01 26.10
N ASN A 300 42.37 -106.64 27.16
CA ASN A 300 42.16 -105.39 27.88
C ASN A 300 42.55 -104.15 27.05
N GLN A 301 43.67 -104.21 26.32
CA GLN A 301 44.06 -103.15 25.38
C GLN A 301 43.02 -102.96 24.26
N LEU A 302 42.47 -104.05 23.73
CA LEU A 302 41.42 -104.01 22.71
C LEU A 302 40.14 -103.34 23.22
N LYS A 303 39.73 -103.63 24.46
CA LYS A 303 38.60 -102.95 25.11
C LYS A 303 38.85 -101.46 25.28
N GLN A 304 40.05 -101.07 25.73
CA GLN A 304 40.41 -99.66 25.87
C GLN A 304 40.42 -98.93 24.53
N LEU A 305 41.04 -99.51 23.49
CA LEU A 305 41.08 -98.90 22.16
C LEU A 305 39.69 -98.77 21.54
N ARG A 306 38.82 -99.78 21.70
CA ARG A 306 37.42 -99.70 21.24
C ARG A 306 36.64 -98.62 21.97
N SER A 307 36.82 -98.48 23.29
CA SER A 307 36.19 -97.41 24.06
C SER A 307 36.68 -96.02 23.63
N SER A 308 37.99 -95.86 23.38
CA SER A 308 38.54 -94.62 22.83
C SER A 308 38.01 -94.32 21.42
N LEU A 309 37.93 -95.33 20.55
CA LEU A 309 37.37 -95.19 19.20
C LEU A 309 35.91 -94.72 19.25
N GLU A 310 35.08 -95.34 20.10
CA GLU A 310 33.69 -94.96 20.28
C GLU A 310 33.54 -93.53 20.82
N LYS A 311 34.41 -93.12 21.76
CA LYS A 311 34.45 -91.75 22.27
C LYS A 311 34.77 -90.74 21.17
N GLU A 312 35.82 -90.98 20.38
CA GLU A 312 36.23 -90.10 19.27
C GLU A 312 35.14 -90.02 18.19
N GLN A 313 34.46 -91.15 17.92
CA GLN A 313 33.38 -91.20 16.94
C GLN A 313 32.12 -90.44 17.40
N ASN A 314 31.80 -90.51 18.69
CA ASN A 314 30.73 -89.70 19.30
C ASN A 314 31.08 -88.21 19.27
N GLU A 315 32.33 -87.84 19.56
CA GLU A 315 32.81 -86.46 19.48
C GLU A 315 32.75 -85.92 18.05
N LYS A 316 33.14 -86.73 17.05
CA LYS A 316 33.00 -86.40 15.63
C LYS A 316 31.54 -86.12 15.25
N GLN A 317 30.59 -86.97 15.67
CA GLN A 317 29.16 -86.74 15.40
C GLN A 317 28.66 -85.44 16.05
N ASN A 318 29.07 -85.14 17.28
CA ASN A 318 28.70 -83.90 17.96
C ASN A 318 29.25 -82.66 17.21
N ILE A 319 30.51 -82.70 16.76
CA ILE A 319 31.09 -81.60 15.98
C ILE A 319 30.39 -81.45 14.62
N GLN A 320 30.03 -82.54 13.95
CA GLN A 320 29.25 -82.49 12.71
C GLN A 320 27.87 -81.84 12.91
N GLN A 321 27.21 -82.12 14.04
CA GLN A 321 25.95 -81.46 14.40
C GLN A 321 26.16 -79.95 14.58
N LYS A 322 27.19 -79.54 15.35
CA LYS A 322 27.54 -78.12 15.51
C LYS A 322 27.81 -77.44 14.17
N LEU A 323 28.54 -78.08 13.26
CA LEU A 323 28.78 -77.55 11.91
C LEU A 323 27.48 -77.36 11.11
N SER A 324 26.52 -78.28 11.23
CA SER A 324 25.20 -78.14 10.59
C SER A 324 24.43 -76.92 11.11
N ASP A 325 24.47 -76.70 12.42
CA ASP A 325 23.78 -75.57 13.04
C ASP A 325 24.47 -74.23 12.71
N LEU A 326 25.81 -74.19 12.65
CA LEU A 326 26.56 -73.04 12.15
C LEU A 326 26.21 -72.69 10.70
N GLU A 327 26.01 -73.67 9.83
CA GLU A 327 25.61 -73.43 8.44
C GLU A 327 24.23 -72.76 8.35
N LYS A 328 23.30 -73.12 9.25
CA LYS A 328 21.98 -72.47 9.33
C LYS A 328 22.10 -71.02 9.81
N ILE A 329 22.89 -70.79 10.87
CA ILE A 329 23.15 -69.44 11.40
C ILE A 329 23.76 -68.56 10.31
N LYS A 330 24.79 -69.06 9.61
CA LYS A 330 25.42 -68.37 8.47
C LYS A 330 24.40 -67.94 7.42
N LYS A 331 23.57 -68.86 6.94
CA LYS A 331 22.53 -68.56 5.93
C LYS A 331 21.53 -67.52 6.42
N ASN A 332 21.20 -67.51 7.71
CA ASN A 332 20.30 -66.51 8.29
C ASN A 332 20.96 -65.12 8.34
N LEU A 333 22.22 -65.03 8.79
CA LEU A 333 22.97 -63.79 8.81
C LEU A 333 23.15 -63.21 7.39
N GLU A 334 23.47 -64.05 6.39
CA GLU A 334 23.56 -63.62 4.98
C GLU A 334 22.25 -63.03 4.45
N LYS A 335 21.10 -63.59 4.86
CA LYS A 335 19.78 -63.02 4.50
C LYS A 335 19.55 -61.67 5.16
N GLN A 336 19.91 -61.53 6.44
CA GLN A 336 19.77 -60.27 7.17
C GLN A 336 20.66 -59.17 6.57
N ILE A 337 21.90 -59.49 6.20
CA ILE A 337 22.82 -58.56 5.51
C ILE A 337 22.17 -58.04 4.23
N LYS A 338 21.69 -58.93 3.36
CA LYS A 338 21.03 -58.51 2.10
C LYS A 338 19.80 -57.63 2.33
N ALA A 339 19.01 -57.92 3.38
CA ALA A 339 17.84 -57.11 3.70
C ALA A 339 18.24 -55.70 4.14
N LEU A 340 19.24 -55.58 5.02
CA LEU A 340 19.76 -54.29 5.49
C LEU A 340 20.46 -53.49 4.38
N GLU A 341 21.19 -54.15 3.49
CA GLU A 341 21.79 -53.50 2.31
C GLU A 341 20.71 -52.88 1.42
N ASN A 342 19.63 -53.61 1.14
CA ASN A 342 18.51 -53.08 0.37
C ASN A 342 17.85 -51.88 1.08
N GLU A 343 17.57 -52.00 2.38
CA GLU A 343 16.98 -50.92 3.18
C GLU A 343 17.87 -49.66 3.17
N SER A 344 19.18 -49.83 3.33
CA SER A 344 20.18 -48.76 3.23
C SER A 344 20.13 -48.05 1.87
N THR A 345 20.07 -48.81 0.76
CA THR A 345 19.96 -48.18 -0.58
C THR A 345 18.67 -47.38 -0.77
N VAL A 346 17.54 -47.84 -0.22
CA VAL A 346 16.27 -47.11 -0.28
C VAL A 346 16.35 -45.82 0.54
N LEU A 347 16.88 -45.89 1.76
CA LEU A 347 17.07 -44.72 2.62
C LEU A 347 18.01 -43.69 2.00
N GLN A 348 19.10 -44.15 1.37
CA GLN A 348 20.04 -43.28 0.64
C GLN A 348 19.34 -42.54 -0.50
N SER A 349 18.53 -43.24 -1.30
CA SER A 349 17.75 -42.62 -2.38
C SER A 349 16.75 -41.60 -1.84
N HIS A 350 16.07 -41.89 -0.72
CA HIS A 350 15.13 -40.95 -0.09
C HIS A 350 15.83 -39.68 0.42
N LYS A 351 17.02 -39.82 1.01
CA LYS A 351 17.86 -38.69 1.44
C LYS A 351 18.23 -37.79 0.26
N GLU A 352 18.63 -38.36 -0.88
CA GLU A 352 18.95 -37.60 -2.09
C GLU A 352 17.73 -36.84 -2.64
N GLN A 353 16.55 -37.46 -2.60
CA GLN A 353 15.29 -36.83 -2.99
C GLN A 353 14.97 -35.62 -2.10
N LEU A 354 14.99 -35.79 -0.77
CA LEU A 354 14.75 -34.70 0.19
C LEU A 354 15.73 -33.55 0.02
N ASN A 355 17.01 -33.85 -0.23
CA ASN A 355 18.01 -32.81 -0.46
C ASN A 355 17.74 -32.02 -1.75
N THR A 356 17.25 -32.70 -2.80
CA THR A 356 16.85 -32.05 -4.05
C THR A 356 15.64 -31.14 -3.82
N GLU A 357 14.64 -31.60 -3.06
CA GLU A 357 13.46 -30.80 -2.71
C GLU A 357 13.83 -29.57 -1.89
N LYS A 358 14.70 -29.72 -0.90
CA LYS A 358 15.27 -28.60 -0.12
C LYS A 358 15.90 -27.54 -1.02
N LEU A 359 16.72 -27.95 -2.00
CA LEU A 359 17.33 -27.01 -2.96
C LEU A 359 16.28 -26.31 -3.83
N MET A 360 15.23 -27.02 -4.27
CA MET A 360 14.14 -26.41 -5.04
C MET A 360 13.36 -25.39 -4.22
N LEU A 361 13.00 -25.70 -2.98
CA LEU A 361 12.33 -24.78 -2.07
C LEU A 361 13.19 -23.55 -1.77
N GLN A 362 14.49 -23.74 -1.51
CA GLN A 362 15.42 -22.64 -1.29
C GLN A 362 15.54 -21.73 -2.52
N SER A 363 15.54 -22.31 -3.72
CA SER A 363 15.52 -21.55 -4.98
C SER A 363 14.21 -20.77 -5.17
N SER A 364 13.08 -21.36 -4.77
CA SER A 364 11.74 -20.75 -4.85
C SER A 364 11.57 -19.62 -3.84
N LEU A 365 12.15 -19.76 -2.64
CA LEU A 365 12.22 -18.69 -1.65
C LEU A 365 13.05 -17.50 -2.20
N SER A 366 14.19 -17.80 -2.82
CA SER A 366 15.07 -16.77 -3.40
C SER A 366 14.40 -16.04 -4.58
N SER A 367 13.67 -16.77 -5.44
CA SER A 367 12.95 -16.16 -6.56
C SER A 367 11.76 -15.32 -6.08
N SER A 368 11.05 -15.76 -5.04
CA SER A 368 9.97 -14.99 -4.41
C SER A 368 10.50 -13.68 -3.81
N GLN A 369 11.66 -13.72 -3.15
CA GLN A 369 12.34 -12.52 -2.64
C GLN A 369 12.74 -11.53 -3.76
N LEU A 370 13.22 -12.04 -4.90
CA LEU A 370 13.52 -11.22 -6.07
C LEU A 370 12.24 -10.64 -6.70
N SER A 371 11.15 -11.40 -6.72
CA SER A 371 9.85 -10.94 -7.19
C SER A 371 9.26 -9.84 -6.29
N LEU A 372 9.54 -9.87 -4.99
CA LEU A 372 9.23 -8.79 -4.04
C LEU A 372 9.93 -7.49 -4.45
N ALA A 373 11.23 -7.57 -4.72
CA ALA A 373 12.01 -6.41 -5.16
C ALA A 373 11.51 -5.86 -6.51
N SER A 374 11.13 -6.72 -7.45
CA SER A 374 10.65 -6.30 -8.77
C SER A 374 9.21 -5.78 -8.76
N SER A 375 8.30 -6.37 -7.99
CA SER A 375 6.92 -5.90 -7.85
C SER A 375 6.89 -4.51 -7.20
N SER A 376 7.72 -4.29 -6.17
CA SER A 376 7.94 -2.95 -5.59
C SER A 376 8.38 -1.93 -6.65
N SER A 377 9.35 -2.29 -7.51
CA SER A 377 9.78 -1.43 -8.62
C SER A 377 8.64 -1.11 -9.59
N ASN A 378 7.84 -2.10 -10.01
CA ASN A 378 6.71 -1.87 -10.91
C ASN A 378 5.60 -1.00 -10.30
N ALA A 379 5.31 -1.18 -9.01
CA ALA A 379 4.37 -0.34 -8.28
C ALA A 379 4.85 1.12 -8.21
N THR A 380 6.14 1.33 -7.93
CA THR A 380 6.72 2.69 -7.95
C THR A 380 6.65 3.33 -9.34
N GLU A 381 6.76 2.55 -10.41
CA GLU A 381 6.63 3.04 -11.78
C GLU A 381 5.19 3.38 -12.17
N LYS A 382 4.20 2.58 -11.75
CA LYS A 382 2.77 2.90 -11.88
C LYS A 382 2.42 4.20 -11.15
N ILE A 383 2.89 4.36 -9.91
CA ILE A 383 2.71 5.58 -9.11
C ILE A 383 3.34 6.77 -9.82
N ARG A 384 4.59 6.63 -10.32
CA ARG A 384 5.28 7.68 -11.08
C ARG A 384 4.49 8.09 -12.33
N LYS A 385 3.87 7.15 -13.03
CA LYS A 385 3.06 7.40 -14.23
C LYS A 385 1.75 8.13 -13.93
N ILE A 386 1.15 7.91 -12.75
CA ILE A 386 -0.02 8.67 -12.30
C ILE A 386 0.40 10.11 -11.98
N LEU A 387 1.51 10.28 -11.26
CA LEU A 387 2.06 11.60 -10.91
C LEU A 387 2.51 12.41 -12.14
N SER A 388 3.10 11.77 -13.15
CA SER A 388 3.52 12.49 -14.37
C SER A 388 2.36 12.95 -15.24
N LYS A 389 1.21 12.28 -15.18
CA LYS A 389 -0.02 12.74 -15.85
C LYS A 389 -0.62 13.98 -15.18
N THR A 390 -0.47 14.12 -13.86
CA THR A 390 -0.92 15.32 -13.14
C THR A 390 -0.06 16.55 -13.42
N GLU A 391 1.23 16.39 -13.73
CA GLU A 391 2.13 17.51 -14.03
C GLU A 391 2.04 18.00 -15.49
N GLY A 392 1.58 17.16 -16.42
CA GLY A 392 1.57 17.46 -17.86
C GLY A 392 0.34 18.20 -18.39
N SER A 393 -0.69 18.46 -17.58
CA SER A 393 -1.95 19.08 -18.01
C SER A 393 -2.00 20.60 -17.86
N GLY A 394 -1.00 21.22 -17.23
CA GLY A 394 -0.94 22.68 -17.07
C GLY A 394 -0.22 23.31 -18.24
N ASP A 395 -0.95 23.79 -19.26
CA ASP A 395 -0.40 24.67 -20.28
C ASP A 395 0.15 25.96 -19.60
N PRO A 396 1.48 26.18 -19.56
CA PRO A 396 2.06 27.30 -18.83
C PRO A 396 1.83 28.66 -19.55
N SER A 397 1.10 28.69 -20.66
CA SER A 397 1.00 29.86 -21.53
C SER A 397 -0.05 30.91 -21.13
N LYS A 398 -0.87 30.71 -20.08
CA LYS A 398 -1.95 31.66 -19.75
C LYS A 398 -2.07 32.17 -18.30
N SER A 399 -1.15 31.87 -17.38
CA SER A 399 -1.26 32.45 -16.02
C SER A 399 -0.57 33.83 -15.90
N LYS A 400 -1.26 34.91 -16.29
CA LYS A 400 -0.97 36.24 -15.76
C LYS A 400 -1.45 36.32 -14.30
N LYS A 401 -0.80 35.58 -13.40
CA LYS A 401 -0.99 35.71 -11.95
C LYS A 401 -0.44 37.06 -11.48
N LYS A 402 -1.26 38.12 -11.61
CA LYS A 402 -1.09 39.34 -10.83
C LYS A 402 -1.39 39.01 -9.35
N SER A 403 -0.33 38.66 -8.63
CA SER A 403 -0.03 39.09 -7.26
C SER A 403 -1.20 39.70 -6.46
N LEU A 404 -2.10 38.86 -5.95
CA LEU A 404 -2.98 39.22 -4.81
C LEU A 404 -2.36 38.83 -3.46
N LEU A 405 -1.30 38.00 -3.46
CA LEU A 405 -0.60 37.54 -2.25
C LEU A 405 0.44 38.54 -1.71
N ALA A 406 0.81 39.59 -2.45
CA ALA A 406 1.76 40.60 -1.97
C ALA A 406 1.15 41.69 -1.07
N LYS A 407 -0.17 41.71 -0.86
CA LYS A 407 -0.85 42.70 0.01
C LYS A 407 -1.16 42.21 1.42
N LEU A 408 -0.92 40.93 1.74
CA LEU A 408 -1.23 40.35 3.06
C LEU A 408 0.00 40.00 3.91
N SER A 409 1.23 40.21 3.42
CA SER A 409 2.48 39.92 4.15
C SER A 409 3.07 41.13 4.88
N GLY A 410 2.23 42.10 5.26
CA GLY A 410 2.60 43.21 6.13
C GLY A 410 2.26 42.89 7.59
N THR A 411 3.30 42.86 8.44
CA THR A 411 3.26 42.74 9.92
C THR A 411 3.23 41.33 10.51
N LEU A 412 4.40 40.71 10.67
CA LEU A 412 4.67 39.91 11.87
C LEU A 412 6.13 40.09 12.31
N GLY A 413 6.27 40.52 13.56
CA GLY A 413 7.48 41.08 14.14
C GLY A 413 8.62 40.07 14.33
N LYS A 414 9.84 40.59 14.17
CA LYS A 414 11.11 39.96 14.50
C LYS A 414 11.20 39.70 16.01
N LYS A 415 11.30 38.44 16.43
CA LYS A 415 11.96 38.06 17.69
C LYS A 415 12.94 36.91 17.44
N LYS A 416 14.23 37.24 17.57
CA LYS A 416 15.35 36.29 17.62
C LYS A 416 15.35 35.56 18.97
N PRO A 417 15.61 34.26 19.04
CA PRO A 417 16.21 33.64 20.20
C PRO A 417 17.75 33.65 20.10
N LYS A 418 18.40 34.13 21.15
CA LYS A 418 19.85 33.99 21.38
C LYS A 418 20.13 32.55 21.83
N LEU A 419 20.99 31.83 21.11
CA LEU A 419 21.65 30.63 21.62
C LEU A 419 22.78 31.04 22.58
N SER A 420 22.69 30.61 23.84
CA SER A 420 23.79 30.63 24.81
C SER A 420 24.44 29.24 24.90
N LYS A 421 25.75 29.20 24.69
CA LYS A 421 26.66 28.09 25.05
C LYS A 421 26.97 28.15 26.56
N SER A 422 26.95 27.02 27.25
CA SER A 422 27.62 26.73 28.54
C SER A 422 27.49 25.21 28.77
N SER A 423 28.53 24.40 28.58
CA SER A 423 29.64 24.04 29.48
C SER A 423 29.30 23.01 30.57
N GLN A 424 30.23 22.07 30.72
CA GLN A 424 30.55 21.23 31.89
C GLN A 424 29.77 19.92 32.10
N GLY A 425 30.54 18.81 32.02
CA GLY A 425 30.28 17.56 32.76
C GLY A 425 30.47 17.74 34.28
N PRO A 426 30.38 16.66 35.07
CA PRO A 426 31.55 15.81 35.26
C PRO A 426 31.25 14.30 35.46
N SER A 427 32.36 13.56 35.57
CA SER A 427 32.59 12.14 35.83
C SER A 427 32.00 11.56 37.13
N GLN A 428 31.76 10.24 37.13
CA GLN A 428 31.85 9.25 38.24
C GLN A 428 31.64 7.87 37.57
N GLU A 429 32.55 6.89 37.51
CA GLU A 429 33.42 6.19 38.49
C GLU A 429 32.65 5.20 39.39
N PHE A 430 33.20 3.97 39.49
CA PHE A 430 32.81 2.75 40.25
C PHE A 430 31.68 1.89 39.63
N GLU A 431 31.72 0.55 39.63
CA GLU A 431 32.47 -0.42 40.44
C GLU A 431 32.51 -1.79 39.71
N GLU A 432 33.58 -2.54 39.97
CA GLU A 432 33.74 -3.98 39.72
C GLU A 432 32.71 -4.79 40.50
N ASP A 433 32.32 -5.98 40.00
CA ASP A 433 32.10 -7.14 40.86
C ASP A 433 32.25 -8.42 40.02
N ASP A 434 33.28 -9.17 40.39
CA ASP A 434 33.44 -10.61 40.16
C ASP A 434 32.31 -11.37 40.86
N GLU A 435 31.82 -12.47 40.27
CA GLU A 435 31.53 -13.67 41.07
C GLU A 435 31.48 -14.92 40.16
N GLU A 436 32.37 -15.86 40.52
CA GLU A 436 32.36 -17.27 40.15
C GLU A 436 31.04 -17.95 40.53
N TRP A 437 30.56 -18.92 39.74
CA TRP A 437 30.18 -20.28 40.14
C TRP A 437 30.08 -21.20 38.91
#